data_AF-A0A2P2JTV7-F1
#
_entry.id   AF-A0A2P2JTV7-F1
#
_cell.length_a   1.000
_cell.length_b   1.000
_cell.length_c   1.000
_cell.angle_alpha   90.00
_cell.angle_beta   90.00
_cell.angle_gamma   90.00
#
_symmetry.space_group_name_H-M   'P 1'
#
loop_
_entity.id
_entity.type
_entity.pdbx_description
1 polymer ?
#
loop_
_entity_poly.entity_id
_entity_poly.type
_entity_poly.pdbx_seq_one_letter_code
_entity_poly.pdbx_strand_id
1 'polypeptide(L)'
;MSATRLKLAKKLELSLSSLNCPMIAQKHLDEEKILSALSLEKDVDGFHPLNMGNLAMRGREPLFVSCTPKACIELLMRSGVDIMGKNAVVIGRSNIVGLPTSLLLQVALCLHQ
;
A
#
# COMPACT_ATOMS: atom_id res chain seq x y z
N MET A 1 -29.86 6.39 -12.84
CA MET A 1 -28.83 5.44 -12.35
C MET A 1 -28.26 5.90 -11.00
N SER A 2 -29.13 6.32 -10.09
CA SER A 2 -29.77 5.53 -9.03
C SER A 2 -28.90 5.38 -7.79
N ALA A 3 -29.31 6.09 -6.74
CA ALA A 3 -28.78 6.12 -5.37
C ALA A 3 -28.56 4.74 -4.71
N THR A 4 -28.97 3.65 -5.37
CA THR A 4 -28.74 2.25 -5.00
C THR A 4 -27.26 1.87 -4.97
N ARG A 5 -26.42 2.43 -5.87
CA ARG A 5 -24.96 2.12 -5.89
C ARG A 5 -24.20 2.72 -4.71
N LEU A 6 -24.53 3.95 -4.30
CA LEU A 6 -23.94 4.56 -3.10
C LEU A 6 -24.38 3.87 -1.80
N LYS A 7 -25.64 3.40 -1.74
CA LYS A 7 -26.11 2.60 -0.60
C LYS A 7 -25.38 1.27 -0.48
N LEU A 8 -25.03 0.64 -1.60
CA LEU A 8 -24.24 -0.59 -1.61
C LEU A 8 -22.80 -0.32 -1.16
N ALA A 9 -22.16 0.77 -1.63
CA ALA A 9 -20.82 1.17 -1.20
C ALA A 9 -20.76 1.43 0.32
N LYS A 10 -21.70 2.19 0.88
CA LYS A 10 -21.80 2.41 2.34
C LYS A 10 -22.11 1.14 3.13
N LYS A 11 -22.88 0.21 2.57
CA LYS A 11 -23.19 -1.07 3.21
C LYS A 11 -21.99 -2.03 3.17
N LEU A 12 -21.18 -1.95 2.11
CA LEU A 12 -19.89 -2.62 2.01
C LEU A 12 -18.87 -2.01 3.00
N GLU A 13 -18.81 -0.68 3.14
CA GLU A 13 -17.94 0.00 4.13
C GLU A 13 -18.19 -0.43 5.59
N LEU A 14 -19.42 -0.80 5.94
CA LEU A 14 -19.77 -1.34 7.26
C LEU A 14 -19.41 -2.82 7.44
N SER A 15 -19.27 -3.57 6.34
CA SER A 15 -18.91 -4.99 6.32
C SER A 15 -17.39 -5.20 6.22
N LEU A 16 -16.67 -4.17 5.76
CA LEU A 16 -15.24 -4.19 5.42
C LEU A 16 -14.31 -3.91 6.61
N SER A 17 -14.84 -3.57 7.79
CA SER A 17 -14.05 -3.40 9.02
C SER A 17 -13.32 -4.67 9.48
N SER A 18 -13.50 -5.80 8.78
CA SER A 18 -12.87 -7.10 9.10
C SER A 18 -12.30 -7.83 7.88
N LEU A 19 -12.34 -7.24 6.68
CA LEU A 19 -11.91 -7.96 5.48
C LEU A 19 -10.47 -7.61 5.10
N ASN A 20 -9.52 -8.26 5.79
CA ASN A 20 -8.28 -8.65 5.15
C ASN A 20 -8.63 -9.67 4.06
N CYS A 21 -9.03 -9.18 2.89
CA CYS A 21 -9.37 -10.04 1.77
C CYS A 21 -8.05 -10.44 1.08
N PRO A 22 -7.62 -11.72 1.09
CA PRO A 22 -6.67 -12.15 0.06
C PRO A 22 -7.38 -11.90 -1.27
N MET A 23 -6.72 -11.24 -2.22
CA MET A 23 -7.29 -10.77 -3.50
C MET A 23 -7.87 -11.92 -4.36
N ILE A 24 -9.01 -12.44 -3.94
CA ILE A 24 -9.96 -13.17 -4.75
C ILE A 24 -11.06 -12.15 -5.05
N ALA A 25 -10.68 -11.06 -5.70
CA ALA A 25 -11.66 -10.17 -6.29
C ALA A 25 -12.41 -10.99 -7.35
N GLN A 26 -13.72 -11.15 -7.15
CA GLN A 26 -14.60 -11.71 -8.15
C GLN A 26 -14.29 -11.01 -9.48
N LYS A 27 -13.95 -11.77 -10.52
CA LYS A 27 -13.35 -11.36 -11.83
C LYS A 27 -14.02 -10.17 -12.56
N HIS A 28 -15.13 -9.65 -12.04
CA HIS A 28 -15.99 -8.65 -12.65
C HIS A 28 -16.00 -7.31 -11.89
N LEU A 29 -15.34 -7.20 -10.73
CA LEU A 29 -15.22 -5.93 -10.01
C LEU A 29 -13.92 -5.22 -10.33
N ASP A 30 -14.03 -3.92 -10.55
CA ASP A 30 -12.92 -3.01 -10.83
C ASP A 30 -12.19 -2.69 -9.51
N GLU A 31 -11.04 -3.32 -9.30
CA GLU A 31 -10.23 -3.22 -8.08
C GLU A 31 -9.84 -1.78 -7.77
N GLU A 32 -9.52 -0.96 -8.78
CA GLU A 32 -9.14 0.44 -8.58
C GLU A 32 -10.30 1.27 -8.04
N LYS A 33 -11.53 1.01 -8.51
CA LYS A 33 -12.73 1.69 -7.99
C LYS A 33 -13.05 1.31 -6.55
N ILE A 34 -12.75 0.08 -6.15
CA ILE A 34 -12.94 -0.35 -4.76
C ILE A 34 -11.89 0.29 -3.86
N LEU A 35 -10.61 0.24 -4.27
CA LEU A 35 -9.50 0.80 -3.51
C LEU A 35 -9.61 2.32 -3.36
N SER A 36 -10.11 3.03 -4.36
CA SER A 36 -10.37 4.49 -4.29
C SER A 36 -11.62 4.87 -3.52
N ALA A 37 -12.57 3.95 -3.33
CA ALA A 37 -13.76 4.17 -2.52
C ALA A 37 -13.52 3.92 -1.03
N LEU A 38 -12.45 3.21 -0.66
CA LEU A 38 -12.06 3.00 0.73
C LEU A 38 -11.56 4.30 1.35
N SER A 39 -12.08 4.63 2.53
CA SER A 39 -11.56 5.76 3.32
C SER A 39 -10.10 5.51 3.68
N LEU A 40 -9.27 6.54 3.53
CA LEU A 40 -7.84 6.51 3.81
C LEU A 40 -7.53 6.09 5.26
N GLU A 41 -8.38 6.45 6.22
CA GLU A 41 -8.24 6.10 7.64
C GLU A 41 -8.42 4.59 7.92
N LYS A 42 -9.03 3.86 6.99
CA LYS A 42 -9.32 2.42 7.11
C LYS A 42 -8.42 1.55 6.24
N ASP A 43 -7.56 2.16 5.43
CA ASP A 43 -6.63 1.47 4.53
C ASP A 43 -5.39 0.97 5.28
N VAL A 44 -5.60 0.00 6.17
CA VAL A 44 -4.53 -0.63 6.98
C VAL A 44 -3.45 -1.29 6.13
N ASP A 45 -3.79 -1.69 4.90
CA ASP A 45 -2.88 -2.30 3.95
C ASP A 45 -2.08 -1.28 3.13
N GLY A 46 -2.42 0.02 3.20
CA GLY A 46 -1.68 1.10 2.54
C GLY A 46 -1.75 1.07 1.00
N PHE A 47 -2.79 0.46 0.41
CA PHE A 47 -2.94 0.35 -1.04
C PHE A 47 -3.69 1.52 -1.68
N HIS A 48 -4.23 2.43 -0.87
CA HIS A 48 -4.89 3.61 -1.38
C HIS A 48 -3.87 4.46 -2.18
N PRO A 49 -4.24 4.92 -3.40
CA PRO A 49 -3.39 5.78 -4.23
C PRO A 49 -2.78 6.99 -3.51
N LEU A 50 -3.45 7.55 -2.50
CA LEU A 50 -2.93 8.67 -1.71
C LEU A 50 -1.77 8.25 -0.80
N ASN A 51 -1.83 7.09 -0.16
CA ASN A 51 -0.73 6.54 0.63
C ASN A 51 0.48 6.26 -0.27
N MET A 52 0.25 5.62 -1.42
CA MET A 52 1.30 5.35 -2.40
C MET A 52 1.92 6.64 -2.96
N GLY A 53 1.11 7.65 -3.28
CA GLY A 53 1.58 8.95 -3.74
C GLY A 53 2.39 9.69 -2.69
N ASN A 54 1.90 9.72 -1.44
CA ASN A 54 2.62 10.34 -0.32
C ASN A 54 3.95 9.62 -0.03
N LEU A 55 4.00 8.29 -0.15
CA LEU A 55 5.23 7.51 -0.01
C LEU A 55 6.26 7.84 -1.11
N ALA A 56 5.82 8.13 -2.33
CA ALA A 56 6.71 8.45 -3.44
C ALA A 56 7.24 9.91 -3.39
N MET A 57 6.57 10.81 -2.67
CA MET A 57 6.93 12.23 -2.62
C MET A 57 7.87 12.52 -1.44
N ARG A 58 9.06 13.06 -1.72
CA ARG A 58 9.99 13.53 -0.68
C ARG A 58 9.31 14.61 0.18
N GLY A 59 9.41 14.47 1.51
CA GLY A 59 8.85 15.43 2.47
C GLY A 59 7.36 15.23 2.76
N ARG A 60 6.76 14.13 2.29
CA ARG A 60 5.42 13.70 2.71
C ARG A 60 5.51 12.36 3.42
N GLU A 61 4.61 12.16 4.37
CA GLU A 61 4.47 10.88 5.08
C GLU A 61 3.11 10.27 4.74
N PRO A 62 3.06 9.01 4.30
CA PRO A 62 1.80 8.30 4.13
C PRO A 62 1.17 7.97 5.50
N LEU A 63 -0.16 7.90 5.56
CA LEU A 63 -0.85 7.49 6.80
C LEU A 63 -0.62 6.01 7.10
N PHE A 64 -0.66 5.19 6.05
CA PHE A 64 -0.37 3.76 6.13
C PHE A 64 0.66 3.37 5.07
N VAL A 65 1.54 2.44 5.45
CA VAL A 65 2.54 1.84 4.57
C VAL A 65 2.21 0.36 4.45
N SER A 66 2.30 -0.18 3.23
CA SER A 66 2.06 -1.61 3.00
C SER A 66 2.87 -2.48 3.96
N CYS A 67 2.15 -3.41 4.59
CA CYS A 67 2.66 -4.25 5.65
C CYS A 67 3.80 -5.16 5.19
N THR A 68 3.73 -5.67 3.95
CA THR A 68 4.71 -6.62 3.40
C THR A 68 6.07 -5.95 3.12
N PRO A 69 6.14 -4.85 2.34
CA PRO A 69 7.37 -4.09 2.15
C PRO A 69 7.99 -3.58 3.46
N LYS A 70 7.15 -3.10 4.39
CA LYS A 70 7.60 -2.65 5.71
C LYS A 70 8.24 -3.78 6.51
N ALA A 71 7.63 -4.97 6.50
CA ALA A 71 8.18 -6.15 7.15
C ALA A 71 9.52 -6.59 6.53
N CYS A 72 9.65 -6.54 5.20
CA CYS A 72 10.93 -6.86 4.53
C CYS A 72 12.06 -5.95 4.99
N ILE A 73 11.82 -4.64 5.10
CA ILE A 73 12.84 -3.68 5.57
C ILE A 73 13.16 -3.90 7.05
N GLU A 74 12.13 -4.12 7.88
CA GLU A 74 12.33 -4.45 9.30
C GLU A 74 13.17 -5.71 9.48
N LEU A 75 12.95 -6.75 8.67
CA LEU A 75 13.76 -7.96 8.68
C LEU A 75 15.21 -7.70 8.28
N LEU A 76 15.44 -6.88 7.26
CA LEU A 76 16.80 -6.47 6.86
C LEU A 76 17.52 -5.75 8.00
N MET A 77 16.87 -4.77 8.64
CA MET A 77 17.43 -4.05 9.79
C MET A 77 17.75 -4.98 10.96
N ARG A 78 16.83 -5.88 11.33
CA ARG A 78 17.03 -6.86 12.41
C ARG A 78 18.11 -7.90 12.12
N SER A 79 18.32 -8.22 10.84
CA SER A 79 19.39 -9.13 10.41
C SER A 79 20.78 -8.51 10.45
N GLY A 80 20.90 -7.21 10.76
CA GLY A 80 22.18 -6.50 10.80
C GLY A 80 22.76 -6.19 9.41
N VAL A 81 21.93 -6.25 8.36
CA VAL A 81 22.36 -5.89 7.01
C VAL A 81 22.36 -4.37 6.87
N ASP A 82 23.54 -3.79 6.65
CA ASP A 82 23.66 -2.38 6.31
C ASP A 82 23.18 -2.15 4.88
N ILE A 83 22.02 -1.51 4.77
CA ILE A 83 21.39 -1.18 3.50
C ILE A 83 21.82 0.21 3.00
N MET A 84 22.32 1.11 3.85
CA MET A 84 22.56 2.50 3.44
C MET A 84 23.58 2.59 2.28
N GLY A 85 23.22 3.36 1.24
CA GLY A 85 24.07 3.55 0.05
C GLY A 85 24.29 2.29 -0.79
N LYS A 86 23.56 1.19 -0.54
CA LYS A 86 23.65 -0.04 -1.34
C LYS A 86 22.73 0.00 -2.54
N ASN A 87 23.08 -0.77 -3.56
CA ASN A 87 22.19 -1.04 -4.68
C ASN A 87 21.21 -2.15 -4.28
N ALA A 88 19.91 -1.89 -4.44
CA ALA A 88 18.87 -2.89 -4.23
C ALA A 88 18.11 -3.15 -5.54
N VAL A 89 17.76 -4.42 -5.78
CA VAL A 89 16.99 -4.86 -6.95
C VAL A 89 15.68 -5.44 -6.47
N VAL A 90 14.56 -4.89 -6.94
CA VAL A 90 13.22 -5.43 -6.69
C VAL A 90 12.76 -6.17 -7.94
N ILE A 91 12.53 -7.48 -7.81
CA ILE A 91 12.00 -8.31 -8.90
C ILE A 91 10.49 -8.40 -8.75
N GLY A 92 9.78 -7.62 -9.56
CA GLY A 92 8.32 -7.54 -9.57
C GLY A 92 7.82 -6.10 -9.48
N ARG A 93 6.74 -5.80 -10.22
CA ARG A 93 6.19 -4.44 -10.38
C ARG A 93 4.73 -4.31 -9.90
N SER A 94 4.28 -5.21 -9.03
CA SER A 94 2.91 -5.19 -8.52
C SER A 94 2.68 -3.94 -7.66
N ASN A 95 1.45 -3.40 -7.70
CA ASN A 95 1.04 -2.27 -6.87
C ASN A 95 0.98 -2.61 -5.38
N ILE A 96 0.90 -3.90 -5.06
CA ILE A 96 0.72 -4.45 -3.70
C ILE A 96 2.07 -4.60 -2.98
N VAL A 97 3.12 -5.04 -3.71
CA VAL A 97 4.41 -5.41 -3.12
C VAL A 97 5.59 -4.77 -3.85
N GLY A 98 5.69 -4.94 -5.17
CA GLY A 98 6.88 -4.51 -5.93
C GLY A 98 7.14 -3.01 -5.87
N LEU A 99 6.14 -2.22 -6.28
CA LEU A 99 6.22 -0.76 -6.25
C LEU A 99 6.43 -0.19 -4.83
N PRO A 100 5.65 -0.56 -3.80
CA PRO A 100 5.88 0.01 -2.47
C PRO A 100 7.23 -0.42 -1.85
N THR A 101 7.75 -1.60 -2.20
CA THR A 101 9.10 -2.02 -1.77
C THR A 101 10.18 -1.15 -2.41
N SER A 102 10.08 -0.84 -3.70
CA SER A 102 11.08 0.01 -4.35
C SER A 102 11.07 1.44 -3.79
N LEU A 103 9.89 1.98 -3.48
CA LEU A 103 9.76 3.31 -2.87
C LEU A 103 10.34 3.35 -1.45
N LEU A 104 10.01 2.37 -0.61
CA LEU A 104 10.56 2.34 0.75
C LEU A 104 12.07 2.11 0.77
N LEU A 105 12.59 1.27 -0.14
CA LEU A 105 14.03 1.12 -0.30
C LEU A 105 14.66 2.43 -0.73
N GLN A 106 14.08 3.19 -1.66
CA GLN A 106 14.62 4.52 -1.99
C GLN A 106 14.68 5.44 -0.76
N VAL A 107 13.64 5.47 0.07
CA VAL A 107 13.63 6.27 1.30
C VAL A 107 14.69 5.78 2.32
N ALA A 108 14.80 4.47 2.51
CA ALA A 108 15.72 3.87 3.47
C ALA A 108 17.20 3.93 3.03
N LEU A 109 17.47 3.80 1.74
CA LEU A 109 18.82 3.80 1.15
C LEU A 109 19.41 5.23 1.05
N CYS A 110 18.57 6.26 0.90
CA CYS A 110 18.97 7.64 0.58
C CYS A 110 19.16 8.59 1.79
N LEU A 111 19.39 8.11 3.02
CA LEU A 111 19.56 9.01 4.19
C LEU A 111 20.82 9.92 4.18
N HIS A 112 21.53 10.04 3.06
CA HIS A 112 22.57 11.05 2.83
C HIS A 112 22.58 11.51 1.37
N GLN A 113 21.68 12.42 0.97
CA GLN A 113 21.89 13.47 -0.06
C GLN A 113 20.94 14.67 0.15
#